data_AF-A0A9X8UQT7-F1
#
_entry.id   AF-A0A9X8UQT7-F1
#
_cell.length_a   1.000
_cell.length_b   1.000
_cell.length_c   1.000
_cell.angle_alpha   90.00
_cell.angle_beta   90.00
_cell.angle_gamma   90.00
#
_symmetry.space_group_name_H-M   'P 1'
#
loop_
_entity.id
_entity.type
_entity.pdbx_description
1 polymer ?
#
loop_
_entity_poly.entity_id
_entity_poly.type
_entity_poly.pdbx_seq_one_letter_code
_entity_poly.pdbx_strand_id
1 'polypeptide(L)'
;MPRITNLVRKLEARGLKVEYVKGWSTRGSASFTPKGVMDHWTAGPKNSKTRPSLRVVTNGRPGLPGPLCNVYLDRRGIAVIVAAGRANHAGYGTWKGHTGNTHFFGIEAEAAGPSDWTDEQRESYPKLNAALLDAIGEDDASFVCGHSEYALPRGRKIDINGYSMDNMRAQTQAVLRGQKPATKPAGSSKPKPKPKPKPKPKPVKKQLNSTPPDGSTVFPTDYEDLILDKDFGKITVGAFQILMEAVKIGVRYNERWDGEWRQRTIKDAMEWLQANGYYKVTQHARAGVPKGTPLKVDGGDGYWFWYELQRFLKARGFYNKTNKGVPLKLDGDPEGWTIHGFQRYINTNNGD
;
A
#
# COMPACT_ATOMS: atom_id res chain seq x y z
N MET A 1 -21.79 10.55 7.27
CA MET A 1 -21.33 11.89 7.71
C MET A 1 -20.08 12.24 6.92
N PRO A 2 -20.06 13.33 6.13
CA PRO A 2 -18.95 13.58 5.20
C PRO A 2 -17.68 14.17 5.86
N ARG A 3 -17.76 14.60 7.12
CA ARG A 3 -16.61 15.00 7.95
C ARG A 3 -16.85 14.62 9.40
N ILE A 4 -15.82 14.15 10.08
CA ILE A 4 -15.87 13.70 11.47
C ILE A 4 -15.27 14.81 12.35
N THR A 5 -16.13 15.63 12.97
CA THR A 5 -15.72 16.85 13.70
C THR A 5 -15.71 16.67 15.22
N ASN A 6 -16.13 15.52 15.73
CA ASN A 6 -16.06 15.16 17.15
C ASN A 6 -14.66 14.65 17.59
N LEU A 7 -13.65 14.72 16.71
CA LEU A 7 -12.30 14.18 16.94
C LEU A 7 -11.63 14.77 18.17
N VAL A 8 -11.71 16.10 18.39
CA VAL A 8 -11.12 16.75 19.57
C VAL A 8 -11.60 16.08 20.85
N ARG A 9 -12.92 15.98 21.02
CA ARG A 9 -13.56 15.37 22.18
C ARG A 9 -13.16 13.90 22.35
N LYS A 10 -13.12 13.12 21.26
CA LYS A 10 -12.77 11.69 21.30
C LYS A 10 -11.33 11.47 21.73
N LEU A 11 -10.40 12.31 21.24
CA LEU A 11 -8.99 12.25 21.61
C LEU A 11 -8.76 12.66 23.06
N GLU A 12 -9.33 13.78 23.50
CA GLU A 12 -9.23 14.26 24.89
C GLU A 12 -9.83 13.26 25.88
N ALA A 13 -10.95 12.61 25.53
CA ALA A 13 -11.56 11.57 26.36
C ALA A 13 -10.66 10.34 26.57
N ARG A 14 -9.65 10.13 25.71
CA ARG A 14 -8.62 9.08 25.88
C ARG A 14 -7.34 9.61 26.53
N GLY A 15 -7.37 10.83 27.08
CA GLY A 15 -6.27 11.43 27.83
C GLY A 15 -5.10 11.92 26.97
N LEU A 16 -5.35 12.18 25.68
CA LEU A 16 -4.34 12.75 24.78
C LEU A 16 -4.26 14.27 24.95
N LYS A 17 -3.05 14.81 24.78
CA LYS A 17 -2.87 16.24 24.49
C LYS A 17 -3.24 16.47 23.03
N VAL A 18 -4.17 17.39 22.79
CA VAL A 18 -4.71 17.64 21.46
C VAL A 18 -4.41 19.06 21.02
N GLU A 19 -3.92 19.18 19.80
CA GLU A 19 -3.83 20.44 19.07
C GLU A 19 -4.50 20.27 17.70
N TYR A 20 -4.65 21.35 16.94
CA TYR A 20 -5.21 21.26 15.60
C TYR A 20 -4.68 22.36 14.70
N VAL A 21 -4.57 22.05 13.41
CA VAL A 21 -4.20 23.06 12.40
C VAL A 21 -5.40 23.93 12.07
N LYS A 22 -5.16 25.20 11.70
CA LYS A 22 -6.23 26.10 11.25
C LYS A 22 -7.02 25.47 10.09
N GLY A 23 -8.35 25.47 10.21
CA GLY A 23 -9.27 24.93 9.19
C GLY A 23 -9.40 23.41 9.15
N TRP A 24 -8.89 22.67 10.14
CA TRP A 24 -8.95 21.20 10.17
C TRP A 24 -10.38 20.64 9.98
N SER A 25 -11.39 21.31 10.53
CA SER A 25 -12.79 20.85 10.55
C SER A 25 -13.42 20.83 9.15
N THR A 26 -12.90 21.60 8.20
CA THR A 26 -13.35 21.62 6.79
C THR A 26 -12.33 20.99 5.83
N ARG A 27 -11.11 20.70 6.29
CA ARG A 27 -10.03 20.13 5.48
C ARG A 27 -10.30 18.68 5.09
N GLY A 28 -9.88 18.31 3.88
CA GLY A 28 -10.11 17.00 3.28
C GLY A 28 -11.42 16.94 2.49
N SER A 29 -11.53 15.89 1.67
CA SER A 29 -12.72 15.65 0.83
C SER A 29 -13.91 15.18 1.68
N ALA A 30 -15.11 15.60 1.31
CA ALA A 30 -16.37 15.18 1.93
C ALA A 30 -16.74 13.71 1.63
N SER A 31 -16.09 13.08 0.64
CA SER A 31 -16.28 11.66 0.35
C SER A 31 -15.47 10.82 1.34
N PHE A 32 -15.90 10.80 2.59
CA PHE A 32 -15.21 10.13 3.70
C PHE A 32 -16.16 9.24 4.48
N THR A 33 -15.89 7.94 4.50
CA THR A 33 -16.68 6.92 5.21
C THR A 33 -15.72 5.92 5.87
N PRO A 34 -14.94 6.37 6.86
CA PRO A 34 -13.94 5.54 7.52
C PRO A 34 -14.58 4.31 8.16
N LYS A 35 -13.87 3.18 8.02
CA LYS A 35 -14.15 1.87 8.61
C LYS A 35 -13.05 1.44 9.58
N GLY A 36 -11.91 2.13 9.57
CA GLY A 36 -10.78 1.79 10.41
C GLY A 36 -9.73 2.91 10.44
N VAL A 37 -8.54 2.55 10.91
CA VAL A 37 -7.39 3.45 11.04
C VAL A 37 -6.17 2.84 10.37
N MET A 38 -5.39 3.66 9.69
CA MET A 38 -4.14 3.27 9.07
C MET A 38 -2.98 4.05 9.67
N ASP A 39 -1.98 3.32 10.13
CA ASP A 39 -0.83 3.83 10.87
C ASP A 39 0.38 4.01 9.93
N HIS A 40 0.96 5.21 9.96
CA HIS A 40 2.11 5.62 9.15
C HIS A 40 3.23 6.19 10.04
N TRP A 41 4.41 6.32 9.46
CA TRP A 41 5.41 7.29 9.92
C TRP A 41 5.70 8.30 8.82
N THR A 42 6.25 9.46 9.20
CA THR A 42 6.56 10.55 8.26
C THR A 42 7.83 10.34 7.45
N ALA A 43 8.76 9.49 7.93
CA ALA A 43 10.14 9.38 7.43
C ALA A 43 10.87 10.74 7.47
N GLY A 44 10.48 11.58 8.43
CA GLY A 44 11.01 12.92 8.60
C GLY A 44 12.40 12.92 9.25
N PRO A 45 13.00 14.11 9.43
CA PRO A 45 14.30 14.25 10.07
C PRO A 45 14.39 13.57 11.44
N LYS A 46 15.48 12.85 11.67
CA LYS A 46 15.80 12.23 12.97
C LYS A 46 16.08 13.31 14.02
N ASN A 47 15.74 13.02 15.29
CA ASN A 47 16.04 13.88 16.46
C ASN A 47 15.50 15.32 16.40
N SER A 48 14.49 15.60 15.56
CA SER A 48 13.84 16.91 15.57
C SER A 48 13.06 17.12 16.87
N LYS A 49 13.29 18.26 17.54
CA LYS A 49 12.48 18.73 18.68
C LYS A 49 11.21 19.50 18.25
N THR A 50 11.07 19.73 16.95
CA THR A 50 9.93 20.41 16.32
C THR A 50 9.08 19.42 15.50
N ARG A 51 8.10 19.91 14.73
CA ARG A 51 7.21 19.13 13.86
C ARG A 51 7.53 19.33 12.37
N PRO A 52 8.69 18.85 11.86
CA PRO A 52 9.18 19.18 10.53
C PRO A 52 8.24 18.68 9.42
N SER A 53 7.52 17.58 9.64
CA SER A 53 6.63 17.01 8.64
C SER A 53 5.22 17.59 8.66
N LEU A 54 4.84 18.37 9.70
CA LEU A 54 3.46 18.86 9.88
C LEU A 54 2.98 19.69 8.68
N ARG A 55 3.84 20.54 8.12
CA ARG A 55 3.50 21.35 6.94
C ARG A 55 3.18 20.47 5.73
N VAL A 56 3.97 19.42 5.50
CA VAL A 56 3.82 18.52 4.36
C VAL A 56 2.57 17.66 4.52
N VAL A 57 2.32 17.09 5.69
CA VAL A 57 1.11 16.29 5.91
C VAL A 57 -0.17 17.16 5.89
N THR A 58 -0.06 18.44 6.20
CA THR A 58 -1.21 19.37 6.13
C THR A 58 -1.53 19.81 4.70
N ASN A 59 -0.52 20.23 3.95
CA ASN A 59 -0.70 20.89 2.65
C ASN A 59 -0.45 19.96 1.45
N GLY A 60 0.17 18.81 1.68
CA GLY A 60 0.66 17.93 0.64
C GLY A 60 2.04 18.33 0.13
N ARG A 61 2.38 17.75 -1.02
CA ARG A 61 3.64 17.99 -1.75
C ARG A 61 3.36 17.97 -3.26
N PRO A 62 4.30 18.42 -4.12
CA PRO A 62 4.14 18.29 -5.56
C PRO A 62 3.75 16.85 -5.95
N GLY A 63 2.68 16.70 -6.74
CA GLY A 63 2.14 15.41 -7.17
C GLY A 63 1.26 14.67 -6.15
N LEU A 64 1.09 15.18 -4.93
CA LEU A 64 0.17 14.59 -3.93
C LEU A 64 -0.47 15.70 -3.06
N PRO A 65 -1.70 16.14 -3.38
CA PRO A 65 -2.35 17.23 -2.66
C PRO A 65 -2.70 16.81 -1.24
N GLY A 66 -2.58 17.75 -0.29
CA GLY A 66 -2.98 17.52 1.09
C GLY A 66 -4.50 17.42 1.27
N PRO A 67 -4.96 17.02 2.46
CA PRO A 67 -4.14 16.57 3.59
C PRO A 67 -3.63 15.13 3.37
N LEU A 68 -2.48 14.78 3.95
CA LEU A 68 -1.87 13.44 3.89
C LEU A 68 -2.11 12.62 5.16
N CYS A 69 -2.84 13.16 6.13
CA CYS A 69 -3.35 12.43 7.27
C CYS A 69 -4.58 13.14 7.85
N ASN A 70 -5.27 12.45 8.75
CA ASN A 70 -6.31 13.03 9.57
C ASN A 70 -5.74 13.56 10.88
N VAL A 71 -4.80 12.83 11.47
CA VAL A 71 -4.09 13.21 12.69
C VAL A 71 -2.59 13.02 12.50
N TYR A 72 -1.81 14.00 12.95
CA TYR A 72 -0.37 13.93 13.03
C TYR A 72 0.04 13.71 14.48
N LEU A 73 0.90 12.73 14.76
CA LEU A 73 1.39 12.43 16.10
C LEU A 73 2.84 12.89 16.25
N ASP A 74 3.09 13.89 17.09
CA ASP A 74 4.45 14.37 17.32
C ASP A 74 5.25 13.47 18.28
N ARG A 75 6.56 13.70 18.35
CA ARG A 75 7.49 12.95 19.22
C ARG A 75 7.27 13.17 20.72
N ARG A 76 6.39 14.08 21.12
CA ARG A 76 6.02 14.33 22.52
C ARG A 76 4.67 13.72 22.87
N GLY A 77 4.11 12.90 21.98
CA GLY A 77 2.79 12.28 22.14
C GLY A 77 1.61 13.23 21.91
N ILE A 78 1.83 14.41 21.33
CA ILE A 78 0.74 15.37 21.06
C ILE A 78 0.07 15.00 19.73
N ALA A 79 -1.25 14.78 19.78
CA ALA A 79 -2.08 14.53 18.62
C ALA A 79 -2.54 15.85 18.00
N VAL A 80 -2.06 16.16 16.80
CA VAL A 80 -2.45 17.36 16.05
C VAL A 80 -3.47 16.97 14.98
N ILE A 81 -4.71 17.42 15.11
CA ILE A 81 -5.75 17.15 14.10
C ILE A 81 -5.47 18.00 12.86
N VAL A 82 -5.37 17.33 11.72
CA VAL A 82 -5.09 17.93 10.42
C VAL A 82 -6.37 18.07 9.60
N ALA A 83 -7.22 17.05 9.57
CA ALA A 83 -8.39 17.01 8.71
C ALA A 83 -9.55 16.17 9.25
N ALA A 84 -10.76 16.71 9.16
CA ALA A 84 -12.00 16.00 9.49
C ALA A 84 -12.56 15.19 8.30
N GLY A 85 -12.13 15.48 7.06
CA GLY A 85 -12.51 14.76 5.85
C GLY A 85 -11.45 13.77 5.36
N ARG A 86 -11.68 13.15 4.20
CA ARG A 86 -10.78 12.17 3.60
C ARG A 86 -9.41 12.79 3.28
N ALA A 87 -8.34 12.16 3.75
CA ALA A 87 -6.94 12.49 3.44
C ALA A 87 -6.37 11.63 2.30
N ASN A 88 -5.19 11.94 1.78
CA ASN A 88 -4.51 11.24 0.68
C ASN A 88 -3.26 10.50 1.20
N HIS A 89 -3.45 9.37 1.88
CA HIS A 89 -2.40 8.69 2.66
C HIS A 89 -2.17 7.23 2.26
N ALA A 90 -3.25 6.48 2.00
CA ALA A 90 -3.22 5.03 1.80
C ALA A 90 -2.60 4.60 0.46
N GLY A 91 -2.92 5.30 -0.63
CA GLY A 91 -2.57 4.81 -1.96
C GLY A 91 -3.19 3.44 -2.27
N TYR A 92 -2.55 2.66 -3.13
CA TYR A 92 -3.04 1.34 -3.53
C TYR A 92 -2.84 0.29 -2.42
N GLY A 93 -3.81 -0.60 -2.22
CA GLY A 93 -3.76 -1.60 -1.16
C GLY A 93 -5.15 -2.07 -0.75
N THR A 94 -5.18 -2.99 0.21
CA THR A 94 -6.42 -3.52 0.78
C THR A 94 -6.22 -3.93 2.23
N TRP A 95 -7.22 -3.69 3.06
CA TRP A 95 -7.31 -4.24 4.40
C TRP A 95 -8.78 -4.53 4.73
N LYS A 96 -9.08 -5.76 5.17
CA LYS A 96 -10.45 -6.24 5.42
C LYS A 96 -11.44 -5.93 4.28
N GLY A 97 -11.01 -6.07 3.02
CA GLY A 97 -11.84 -5.81 1.83
C GLY A 97 -12.06 -4.32 1.50
N HIS A 98 -11.46 -3.39 2.25
CA HIS A 98 -11.55 -1.96 1.99
C HIS A 98 -10.29 -1.44 1.32
N THR A 99 -10.48 -0.58 0.32
CA THR A 99 -9.42 0.02 -0.48
C THR A 99 -9.53 1.54 -0.56
N GLY A 100 -8.43 2.17 -0.91
CA GLY A 100 -8.31 3.61 -1.08
C GLY A 100 -8.41 4.41 0.21
N ASN A 101 -8.36 5.73 0.04
CA ASN A 101 -8.31 6.69 1.14
C ASN A 101 -9.64 6.88 1.89
N THR A 102 -10.76 6.51 1.29
CA THR A 102 -12.11 6.84 1.81
C THR A 102 -12.47 6.08 3.08
N HIS A 103 -11.85 4.91 3.29
CA HIS A 103 -12.25 3.93 4.30
C HIS A 103 -11.37 3.92 5.54
N PHE A 104 -10.37 4.80 5.65
CA PHE A 104 -9.47 4.82 6.80
C PHE A 104 -9.20 6.24 7.25
N PHE A 105 -9.13 6.46 8.56
CA PHE A 105 -8.36 7.59 9.07
C PHE A 105 -6.87 7.31 8.83
N GLY A 106 -6.11 8.33 8.43
CA GLY A 106 -4.65 8.25 8.40
C GLY A 106 -4.02 8.89 9.64
N ILE A 107 -3.12 8.18 10.31
CA ILE A 107 -2.21 8.75 11.32
C ILE A 107 -0.81 8.84 10.73
N GLU A 108 -0.22 10.03 10.77
CA GLU A 108 1.20 10.24 10.42
C GLU A 108 1.99 10.58 11.69
N ALA A 109 2.80 9.63 12.18
CA ALA A 109 3.64 9.86 13.34
C ALA A 109 5.05 10.32 12.95
N GLU A 110 5.55 11.35 13.63
CA GLU A 110 6.87 11.91 13.34
C GLU A 110 7.98 10.95 13.79
N ALA A 111 8.58 10.25 12.82
CA ALA A 111 9.70 9.35 13.02
C ALA A 111 10.53 9.26 11.74
N ALA A 112 11.85 9.08 11.87
CA ALA A 112 12.74 8.86 10.73
C ALA A 112 12.72 7.41 10.23
N GLY A 113 12.20 6.47 11.02
CA GLY A 113 12.13 5.06 10.70
C GLY A 113 11.96 4.17 11.93
N PRO A 114 12.21 2.84 11.81
CA PRO A 114 11.81 1.85 12.82
C PRO A 114 12.40 2.02 14.22
N SER A 115 13.56 2.66 14.34
CA SER A 115 14.28 2.82 15.61
C SER A 115 14.00 4.15 16.31
N ASP A 116 13.03 4.92 15.80
CA ASP A 116 12.87 6.34 16.14
C ASP A 116 11.51 6.66 16.76
N TRP A 117 11.02 5.72 17.57
CA TRP A 117 9.78 5.81 18.34
C TRP A 117 10.08 6.21 19.79
N THR A 118 9.55 7.35 20.21
CA THR A 118 9.63 7.83 21.59
C THR A 118 8.67 7.08 22.51
N ASP A 119 8.94 7.09 23.82
CA ASP A 119 8.04 6.47 24.80
C ASP A 119 6.68 7.18 24.84
N GLU A 120 6.66 8.50 24.67
CA GLU A 120 5.44 9.31 24.58
C GLU A 120 4.60 8.93 23.36
N GLN A 121 5.23 8.65 22.22
CA GLN A 121 4.53 8.12 21.04
C GLN A 121 3.98 6.72 21.34
N ARG A 122 4.76 5.83 21.96
CA ARG A 122 4.31 4.47 22.30
C ARG A 122 3.15 4.47 23.29
N GLU A 123 3.09 5.44 24.18
CA GLU A 123 1.94 5.62 25.08
C GLU A 123 0.71 6.18 24.35
N SER A 124 0.92 7.13 23.43
CA SER A 124 -0.15 7.91 22.82
C SER A 124 -0.78 7.25 21.59
N TYR A 125 -0.01 6.50 20.80
CA TYR A 125 -0.47 5.90 19.54
C TYR A 125 -1.68 4.98 19.72
N PRO A 126 -1.69 4.01 20.67
CA PRO A 126 -2.84 3.15 20.87
C PRO A 126 -4.09 3.90 21.36
N LYS A 127 -3.90 4.97 22.14
CA LYS A 127 -4.98 5.86 22.60
C LYS A 127 -5.59 6.63 21.44
N LEU A 128 -4.74 7.09 20.53
CA LEU A 128 -5.14 7.78 19.30
C LEU A 128 -5.94 6.84 18.39
N ASN A 129 -5.46 5.62 18.16
CA ASN A 129 -6.19 4.60 17.41
C ASN A 129 -7.58 4.32 18.01
N ALA A 130 -7.65 4.10 19.33
CA ALA A 130 -8.91 3.84 20.01
C ALA A 130 -9.88 5.02 19.91
N ALA A 131 -9.40 6.25 20.04
CA ALA A 131 -10.23 7.45 19.89
C ALA A 131 -10.82 7.60 18.48
N LEU A 132 -10.07 7.23 17.43
CA LEU A 132 -10.52 7.32 16.04
C LEU A 132 -11.55 6.23 15.71
N LEU A 133 -11.38 5.01 16.20
CA LEU A 133 -12.38 3.94 16.08
C LEU A 133 -13.68 4.32 16.82
N ASP A 134 -13.55 4.82 18.06
CA ASP A 134 -14.68 5.30 18.87
C ASP A 134 -15.40 6.51 18.23
N ALA A 135 -14.71 7.32 17.42
CA ALA A 135 -15.33 8.41 16.67
C ALA A 135 -16.30 7.92 15.58
N ILE A 136 -16.14 6.68 15.12
CA ILE A 136 -16.96 6.05 14.07
C ILE A 136 -17.84 4.91 14.60
N GLY A 137 -17.82 4.68 15.93
CA GLY A 137 -18.58 3.61 16.57
C GLY A 137 -18.01 2.21 16.33
N GLU A 138 -16.73 2.10 16.01
CA GLU A 138 -16.00 0.83 15.87
C GLU A 138 -15.30 0.48 17.19
N ASP A 139 -15.40 -0.76 17.63
CA ASP A 139 -14.84 -1.28 18.89
C ASP A 139 -13.92 -2.50 18.70
N ASP A 140 -13.74 -2.96 17.46
CA ASP A 140 -12.79 -4.00 17.06
C ASP A 140 -11.47 -3.38 16.56
N ALA A 141 -10.42 -3.52 17.36
CA ALA A 141 -9.09 -3.02 17.03
C ALA A 141 -8.47 -3.67 15.79
N SER A 142 -8.99 -4.78 15.27
CA SER A 142 -8.47 -5.37 14.02
C SER A 142 -8.81 -4.55 12.76
N PHE A 143 -9.60 -3.47 12.88
CA PHE A 143 -9.71 -2.42 11.88
C PHE A 143 -8.56 -1.39 11.90
N VAL A 144 -7.55 -1.60 12.75
CA VAL A 144 -6.27 -0.87 12.70
C VAL A 144 -5.23 -1.67 11.90
N CYS A 145 -4.66 -1.04 10.88
CA CYS A 145 -3.61 -1.64 10.06
C CYS A 145 -2.41 -0.72 9.87
N GLY A 146 -1.24 -1.32 9.71
CA GLY A 146 -0.05 -0.60 9.25
C GLY A 146 -0.14 -0.26 7.76
N HIS A 147 0.52 0.82 7.31
CA HIS A 147 0.62 1.05 5.87
C HIS A 147 1.29 -0.12 5.14
N SER A 148 2.27 -0.78 5.77
CA SER A 148 2.90 -2.01 5.29
C SER A 148 1.91 -3.20 5.16
N GLU A 149 0.98 -3.34 6.09
CA GLU A 149 -0.07 -4.37 6.08
C GLU A 149 -1.25 -4.06 5.14
N TYR A 150 -1.41 -2.81 4.71
CA TYR A 150 -2.41 -2.40 3.73
C TYR A 150 -1.84 -2.41 2.31
N ALA A 151 -0.62 -1.89 2.14
CA ALA A 151 -0.05 -1.58 0.85
C ALA A 151 0.14 -2.85 0.01
N LEU A 152 -0.30 -2.75 -1.23
CA LEU A 152 -0.01 -3.73 -2.27
C LEU A 152 0.92 -3.13 -3.33
N PRO A 153 1.89 -3.89 -3.84
CA PRO A 153 2.34 -5.16 -3.28
C PRO A 153 2.86 -5.05 -1.85
N ARG A 154 2.88 -6.19 -1.16
CA ARG A 154 3.55 -6.32 0.14
C ARG A 154 5.03 -5.93 0.00
N GLY A 155 5.62 -5.34 1.03
CA GLY A 155 6.99 -4.81 0.99
C GLY A 155 7.14 -3.42 0.37
N ARG A 156 6.22 -2.97 -0.51
CA ARG A 156 6.28 -1.60 -1.09
C ARG A 156 6.31 -0.50 -0.03
N LYS A 157 5.66 -0.76 1.11
CA LYS A 157 5.63 0.13 2.27
C LYS A 157 6.20 -0.60 3.46
N ILE A 158 7.12 0.07 4.13
CA ILE A 158 7.82 -0.44 5.32
C ILE A 158 7.42 0.33 6.57
N ASP A 159 6.68 1.43 6.40
CA ASP A 159 6.33 2.32 7.49
C ASP A 159 5.37 1.67 8.48
N ILE A 160 5.60 2.04 9.75
CA ILE A 160 5.19 1.44 11.04
C ILE A 160 6.09 0.32 11.61
N ASN A 161 7.09 -0.18 10.87
CA ASN A 161 8.07 -1.13 11.41
C ASN A 161 8.72 -0.64 12.73
N GLY A 162 9.18 -1.56 13.59
CA GLY A 162 9.69 -1.21 14.92
C GLY A 162 8.59 -0.88 15.97
N TYR A 163 7.34 -0.95 15.54
CA TYR A 163 6.16 -1.08 16.39
C TYR A 163 5.28 -2.18 15.79
N SER A 164 5.32 -3.39 16.37
CA SER A 164 4.52 -4.51 15.84
C SER A 164 3.03 -4.14 15.83
N MET A 165 2.38 -4.32 14.68
CA MET A 165 0.96 -4.01 14.53
C MET A 165 0.06 -4.93 15.37
N ASP A 166 0.50 -6.14 15.68
CA ASP A 166 -0.22 -7.01 16.63
C ASP A 166 -0.20 -6.41 18.04
N ASN A 167 0.95 -5.90 18.48
CA ASN A 167 1.05 -5.20 19.76
C ASN A 167 0.23 -3.90 19.74
N MET A 168 0.26 -3.16 18.63
CA MET A 168 -0.55 -1.95 18.45
C MET A 168 -2.05 -2.26 18.59
N ARG A 169 -2.54 -3.28 17.90
CA ARG A 169 -3.94 -3.73 17.98
C ARG A 169 -4.30 -4.19 19.39
N ALA A 170 -3.44 -4.98 20.04
CA ALA A 170 -3.67 -5.43 21.41
C ALA A 170 -3.77 -4.26 22.40
N GLN A 171 -2.85 -3.30 22.33
CA GLN A 171 -2.88 -2.10 23.16
C GLN A 171 -4.11 -1.22 22.86
N THR A 172 -4.46 -1.07 21.58
CA THR A 172 -5.65 -0.32 21.14
C THR A 172 -6.92 -0.95 21.72
N GLN A 173 -7.04 -2.28 21.63
CA GLN A 173 -8.18 -3.01 22.19
C GLN A 173 -8.29 -2.84 23.71
N ALA A 174 -7.15 -2.84 24.42
CA ALA A 174 -7.12 -2.56 25.85
C ALA A 174 -7.67 -1.15 26.15
N VAL A 175 -7.24 -0.14 25.38
CA VAL A 175 -7.74 1.24 25.54
C VAL A 175 -9.23 1.33 25.25
N LEU A 176 -9.72 0.68 24.20
CA LEU A 176 -11.16 0.62 23.88
C LEU A 176 -11.97 0.06 25.06
N ARG A 177 -11.45 -0.96 25.74
CA ARG A 177 -12.01 -1.56 26.97
C ARG A 177 -11.81 -0.73 28.24
N GLY A 178 -11.28 0.50 28.13
CA GLY A 178 -11.06 1.39 29.28
C GLY A 178 -9.82 1.06 30.11
N GLN A 179 -8.93 0.21 29.60
CA GLN A 179 -7.69 -0.20 30.28
C GLN A 179 -6.52 0.69 29.86
N LYS A 180 -5.49 0.78 30.71
CA LYS A 180 -4.23 1.44 30.33
C LYS A 180 -3.49 0.55 29.31
N PRO A 181 -2.93 1.11 28.22
CA PRO A 181 -2.12 0.33 27.31
C PRO A 181 -0.85 -0.13 28.02
N ALA A 182 -0.48 -1.41 27.85
CA ALA A 182 0.74 -1.95 28.45
C ALA A 182 1.97 -1.21 27.89
N THR A 183 2.80 -0.63 28.77
CA THR A 183 3.93 0.24 28.41
C THR A 183 5.22 -0.50 28.04
N LYS A 184 5.26 -1.84 28.19
CA LYS A 184 6.42 -2.67 27.82
C LYS A 184 6.05 -3.62 26.68
N PRO A 185 6.91 -3.76 25.65
CA PRO A 185 6.80 -4.86 24.71
C PRO A 185 6.95 -6.18 25.49
N ALA A 186 5.93 -7.03 25.48
CA ALA A 186 6.13 -8.43 25.84
C ALA A 186 7.08 -9.03 24.80
N GLY A 187 8.28 -9.39 25.23
CA GLY A 187 9.22 -10.27 24.53
C GLY A 187 9.51 -9.95 23.05
N SER A 188 10.59 -9.21 22.80
CA SER A 188 11.27 -9.29 21.50
C SER A 188 11.64 -10.75 21.22
N SER A 189 11.12 -11.33 20.14
CA SER A 189 11.78 -12.47 19.52
C SER A 189 13.22 -12.05 19.16
N LYS A 190 14.17 -12.96 19.40
CA LYS A 190 15.63 -12.77 19.47
C LYS A 190 16.24 -11.74 18.50
N PRO A 191 17.31 -11.03 18.91
CA PRO A 191 17.99 -10.07 18.05
C PRO A 191 18.65 -10.76 16.84
N LYS A 192 18.27 -10.35 15.62
CA LYS A 192 19.06 -10.61 14.40
C LYS A 192 20.40 -9.84 14.49
N PRO A 193 21.53 -10.40 14.02
CA PRO A 193 22.85 -9.80 14.15
C PRO A 193 22.97 -8.48 13.37
N LYS A 194 23.83 -7.58 13.87
CA LYS A 194 24.05 -6.21 13.35
C LYS A 194 24.40 -6.21 11.84
N PRO A 195 23.88 -5.25 11.05
CA PRO A 195 24.25 -5.09 9.65
C PRO A 195 25.70 -4.58 9.53
N LYS A 196 26.50 -5.25 8.69
CA LYS A 196 27.86 -4.82 8.30
C LYS A 196 27.79 -3.58 7.38
N PRO A 197 28.87 -2.78 7.27
CA PRO A 197 28.93 -1.61 6.40
C PRO A 197 28.63 -1.97 4.93
N LYS A 198 27.85 -1.13 4.24
CA LYS A 198 27.45 -1.34 2.84
C LYS A 198 28.69 -1.45 1.94
N PRO A 199 28.88 -2.55 1.19
CA PRO A 199 29.88 -2.61 0.14
C PRO A 199 29.43 -1.79 -1.08
N LYS A 200 30.40 -1.25 -1.83
CA LYS A 200 30.18 -0.64 -3.16
C LYS A 200 29.33 -1.58 -4.04
N PRO A 201 28.47 -1.04 -4.94
CA PRO A 201 27.58 -1.87 -5.75
C PRO A 201 28.39 -2.91 -6.52
N LYS A 202 28.19 -4.17 -6.16
CA LYS A 202 28.76 -5.30 -6.89
C LYS A 202 28.03 -5.41 -8.23
N PRO A 203 28.69 -5.92 -9.29
CA PRO A 203 28.00 -6.25 -10.53
C PRO A 203 26.83 -7.18 -10.20
N VAL A 204 25.67 -6.93 -10.82
CA VAL A 204 24.47 -7.77 -10.66
C VAL A 204 24.87 -9.21 -10.99
N LYS A 205 24.96 -10.05 -9.97
CA LYS A 205 25.07 -11.49 -10.19
C LYS A 205 23.77 -11.90 -10.87
N LYS A 206 23.85 -12.59 -12.01
CA LYS A 206 22.69 -13.30 -12.57
C LYS A 206 22.20 -14.26 -11.47
N GLN A 207 21.10 -13.91 -10.81
CA GLN A 207 20.39 -14.82 -9.92
C GLN A 207 19.51 -15.70 -10.81
N LEU A 208 19.72 -17.01 -10.71
CA LEU A 208 19.01 -18.04 -11.45
C LEU A 208 17.93 -18.56 -10.51
N ASN A 209 16.67 -18.33 -10.89
CA ASN A 209 15.49 -18.92 -10.26
C ASN A 209 15.69 -20.43 -10.07
N SER A 210 15.89 -20.89 -8.84
CA SER A 210 16.32 -22.27 -8.60
C SER A 210 15.19 -23.31 -8.70
N THR A 211 13.92 -22.89 -8.72
CA THR A 211 12.78 -23.80 -8.94
C THR A 211 11.82 -23.24 -10.00
N PRO A 212 11.70 -23.88 -11.17
CA PRO A 212 10.69 -23.51 -12.16
C PRO A 212 9.27 -23.90 -11.67
N PRO A 213 8.21 -23.23 -12.16
CA PRO A 213 6.84 -23.63 -11.88
C PRO A 213 6.59 -25.11 -12.22
N ASP A 214 5.93 -25.83 -11.31
CA ASP A 214 5.76 -27.28 -11.34
C ASP A 214 4.30 -27.74 -11.47
N GLY A 215 3.34 -26.80 -11.48
CA GLY A 215 1.91 -27.07 -11.54
C GLY A 215 1.24 -27.36 -10.19
N SER A 216 1.96 -27.14 -9.09
CA SER A 216 1.46 -27.26 -7.71
C SER A 216 0.28 -26.33 -7.45
N THR A 217 -0.64 -26.77 -6.59
CA THR A 217 -1.71 -25.94 -6.01
C THR A 217 -1.25 -25.17 -4.77
N VAL A 218 -0.05 -25.48 -4.27
CA VAL A 218 0.64 -24.75 -3.21
C VAL A 218 1.66 -23.83 -3.88
N PHE A 219 1.38 -22.53 -3.84
CA PHE A 219 2.25 -21.53 -4.44
C PHE A 219 3.36 -21.14 -3.45
N PRO A 220 4.56 -20.84 -3.95
CA PRO A 220 5.56 -20.11 -3.18
C PRO A 220 5.00 -18.78 -2.64
N THR A 221 5.55 -18.33 -1.52
CA THR A 221 5.18 -17.04 -0.90
C THR A 221 5.94 -15.85 -1.49
N ASP A 222 7.01 -16.13 -2.23
CA ASP A 222 7.95 -15.19 -2.84
C ASP A 222 8.49 -15.75 -4.17
N TYR A 223 9.22 -14.92 -4.90
CA TYR A 223 9.99 -15.31 -6.10
C TYR A 223 11.33 -14.57 -6.08
N GLU A 224 12.30 -14.95 -6.91
CA GLU A 224 13.49 -14.11 -7.10
C GLU A 224 13.21 -12.99 -8.09
N ASP A 225 13.94 -11.88 -7.98
CA ASP A 225 13.84 -10.78 -8.94
C ASP A 225 14.09 -11.29 -10.37
N LEU A 226 13.11 -11.02 -11.24
CA LEU A 226 13.15 -11.40 -12.64
C LEU A 226 14.30 -10.69 -13.36
N ILE A 227 14.97 -11.42 -14.25
CA ILE A 227 15.89 -10.85 -15.21
C ILE A 227 15.04 -10.01 -16.19
N LEU A 228 15.49 -8.78 -16.48
CA LEU A 228 14.80 -7.87 -17.40
C LEU A 228 15.15 -8.16 -18.86
N ASP A 229 14.98 -9.42 -19.26
CA ASP A 229 15.35 -9.96 -20.57
C ASP A 229 14.25 -9.81 -21.64
N LYS A 230 13.06 -9.34 -21.24
CA LYS A 230 11.87 -9.21 -22.10
C LYS A 230 11.26 -10.56 -22.49
N ASP A 231 11.73 -11.64 -21.90
CA ASP A 231 11.18 -12.97 -22.12
C ASP A 231 9.93 -13.17 -21.26
N PHE A 232 8.84 -13.52 -21.92
CA PHE A 232 7.56 -13.82 -21.27
C PHE A 232 7.39 -15.33 -21.05
N GLY A 233 8.47 -15.97 -20.62
CA GLY A 233 8.51 -17.40 -20.35
C GLY A 233 7.91 -17.78 -18.99
N LYS A 234 7.98 -19.09 -18.69
CA LYS A 234 7.38 -19.71 -17.50
C LYS A 234 7.75 -19.04 -16.19
N ILE A 235 8.97 -18.53 -16.07
CA ILE A 235 9.45 -17.85 -14.87
C ILE A 235 8.70 -16.53 -14.64
N THR A 236 8.62 -15.67 -15.66
CA THR A 236 7.90 -14.39 -15.57
C THR A 236 6.43 -14.63 -15.23
N VAL A 237 5.81 -15.62 -15.89
CA VAL A 237 4.42 -16.00 -15.64
C VAL A 237 4.25 -16.59 -14.24
N GLY A 238 5.16 -17.45 -13.79
CA GLY A 238 5.14 -18.06 -12.46
C GLY A 238 5.25 -17.03 -11.34
N ALA A 239 6.12 -16.03 -11.50
CA ALA A 239 6.21 -14.91 -10.55
C ALA A 239 4.92 -14.09 -10.51
N PHE A 240 4.29 -13.85 -11.67
CA PHE A 240 2.99 -13.21 -11.72
C PHE A 240 1.89 -14.06 -11.05
N GLN A 241 1.89 -15.37 -11.27
CA GLN A 241 0.96 -16.30 -10.63
C GLN A 241 1.11 -16.29 -9.09
N ILE A 242 2.34 -16.25 -8.56
CA ILE A 242 2.60 -16.05 -7.13
C ILE A 242 2.05 -14.71 -6.65
N LEU A 243 2.25 -13.63 -7.41
CA LEU A 243 1.69 -12.32 -7.08
C LEU A 243 0.15 -12.34 -7.03
N MET A 244 -0.51 -13.00 -7.99
CA MET A 244 -1.96 -13.18 -7.97
C MET A 244 -2.40 -14.03 -6.78
N GLU A 245 -1.60 -15.05 -6.41
CA GLU A 245 -1.84 -15.83 -5.20
C GLU A 245 -1.82 -14.99 -3.93
N ALA A 246 -0.81 -14.14 -3.78
CA ALA A 246 -0.66 -13.28 -2.61
C ALA A 246 -1.73 -12.18 -2.51
N VAL A 247 -2.24 -11.69 -3.66
CA VAL A 247 -3.12 -10.51 -3.72
C VAL A 247 -4.61 -10.86 -3.59
N LYS A 248 -5.03 -12.06 -4.01
CA LYS A 248 -6.43 -12.57 -3.90
C LYS A 248 -7.52 -11.53 -4.24
N ILE A 249 -7.49 -11.03 -5.46
CA ILE A 249 -8.52 -10.14 -6.00
C ILE A 249 -9.54 -10.97 -6.79
N GLY A 250 -10.82 -10.79 -6.49
CA GLY A 250 -11.92 -11.37 -7.26
C GLY A 250 -12.00 -12.91 -7.21
N VAL A 251 -12.45 -13.53 -8.31
CA VAL A 251 -12.53 -14.98 -8.48
C VAL A 251 -11.15 -15.50 -8.89
N ARG A 252 -10.63 -16.48 -8.15
CA ARG A 252 -9.38 -17.16 -8.53
C ARG A 252 -9.67 -18.21 -9.58
N TYR A 253 -9.28 -17.90 -10.82
CA TYR A 253 -9.38 -18.83 -11.93
C TYR A 253 -8.14 -19.73 -11.99
N ASN A 254 -6.95 -19.15 -11.76
CA ASN A 254 -5.72 -19.89 -11.79
C ASN A 254 -5.33 -20.38 -10.39
N GLU A 255 -5.56 -21.67 -10.17
CA GLU A 255 -5.33 -22.38 -8.91
C GLU A 255 -4.04 -23.20 -8.94
N ARG A 256 -3.16 -22.96 -9.93
CA ARG A 256 -1.91 -23.69 -10.13
C ARG A 256 -0.73 -22.77 -10.44
N TRP A 257 0.43 -23.10 -9.89
CA TRP A 257 1.70 -22.47 -10.20
C TRP A 257 2.42 -23.25 -11.32
N ASP A 258 1.96 -23.10 -12.56
CA ASP A 258 2.43 -23.84 -13.73
C ASP A 258 3.27 -23.01 -14.72
N GLY A 259 3.34 -21.69 -14.52
CA GLY A 259 4.03 -20.76 -15.41
C GLY A 259 3.37 -20.64 -16.78
N GLU A 260 2.12 -21.05 -16.94
CA GLU A 260 1.42 -21.03 -18.22
C GLU A 260 0.53 -19.79 -18.38
N TRP A 261 0.80 -19.02 -19.44
CA TRP A 261 -0.02 -17.87 -19.82
C TRP A 261 -1.23 -18.30 -20.66
N ARG A 262 -2.18 -18.97 -20.00
CA ARG A 262 -3.40 -19.50 -20.61
C ARG A 262 -4.64 -18.86 -20.00
N GLN A 263 -5.80 -19.27 -20.49
CA GLN A 263 -7.10 -18.67 -20.16
C GLN A 263 -7.30 -18.37 -18.66
N ARG A 264 -6.89 -19.28 -17.76
CA ARG A 264 -7.04 -19.07 -16.31
C ARG A 264 -6.13 -17.95 -15.78
N THR A 265 -4.83 -18.01 -16.05
CA THR A 265 -3.88 -16.95 -15.68
C THR A 265 -4.25 -15.60 -16.29
N ILE A 266 -4.74 -15.59 -17.53
CA ILE A 266 -5.19 -14.38 -18.22
C ILE A 266 -6.43 -13.79 -17.51
N LYS A 267 -7.39 -14.62 -17.08
CA LYS A 267 -8.55 -14.13 -16.33
C LYS A 267 -8.17 -13.52 -14.99
N ASP A 268 -7.25 -14.15 -14.25
CA ASP A 268 -6.70 -13.56 -13.02
C ASP A 268 -6.07 -12.18 -13.31
N ALA A 269 -5.32 -12.05 -14.42
CA ALA A 269 -4.74 -10.78 -14.83
C ALA A 269 -5.79 -9.72 -15.23
N MET A 270 -6.87 -10.12 -15.90
CA MET A 270 -7.97 -9.23 -16.27
C MET A 270 -8.71 -8.70 -15.04
N GLU A 271 -9.04 -9.57 -14.08
CA GLU A 271 -9.68 -9.14 -12.84
C GLU A 271 -8.75 -8.25 -12.02
N TRP A 272 -7.46 -8.58 -11.97
CA TRP A 272 -6.45 -7.73 -11.36
C TRP A 272 -6.39 -6.34 -12.01
N LEU A 273 -6.41 -6.24 -13.33
CA LEU A 273 -6.50 -4.95 -14.03
C LEU A 273 -7.80 -4.20 -13.71
N GLN A 274 -8.95 -4.89 -13.68
CA GLN A 274 -10.25 -4.32 -13.34
C GLN A 274 -10.30 -3.75 -11.93
N ALA A 275 -9.78 -4.48 -10.96
CA ALA A 275 -9.64 -4.02 -9.58
C ALA A 275 -8.69 -2.82 -9.45
N ASN A 276 -7.71 -2.71 -10.35
CA ASN A 276 -6.81 -1.56 -10.45
C ASN A 276 -7.40 -0.37 -11.24
N GLY A 277 -8.65 -0.46 -11.72
CA GLY A 277 -9.33 0.60 -12.46
C GLY A 277 -9.07 0.60 -13.97
N TYR A 278 -8.41 -0.43 -14.49
CA TYR A 278 -8.09 -0.63 -15.91
C TYR A 278 -8.97 -1.73 -16.50
N TYR A 279 -8.92 -1.96 -17.81
CA TYR A 279 -9.64 -3.08 -18.46
C TYR A 279 -11.17 -3.10 -18.20
N LYS A 280 -11.78 -1.91 -18.05
CA LYS A 280 -13.24 -1.77 -17.84
C LYS A 280 -13.98 -1.55 -19.14
N VAL A 281 -13.45 -0.65 -19.97
CA VAL A 281 -14.04 -0.26 -21.25
C VAL A 281 -12.94 0.01 -22.28
N THR A 282 -13.27 -0.09 -23.56
CA THR A 282 -12.40 0.34 -24.66
C THR A 282 -12.09 1.83 -24.55
N GLN A 283 -10.84 2.22 -24.79
CA GLN A 283 -10.38 3.61 -24.63
C GLN A 283 -10.51 4.45 -25.89
N HIS A 284 -10.64 3.79 -27.03
CA HIS A 284 -10.79 4.38 -28.35
C HIS A 284 -11.52 3.36 -29.26
N ALA A 285 -12.03 3.82 -30.39
CA ALA A 285 -12.64 2.92 -31.37
C ALA A 285 -11.56 2.09 -32.07
N ARG A 286 -11.75 0.79 -32.22
CA ARG A 286 -10.81 -0.11 -32.91
C ARG A 286 -11.53 -1.34 -33.44
N ALA A 287 -11.19 -1.77 -34.66
CA ALA A 287 -11.71 -2.99 -35.28
C ALA A 287 -13.25 -3.10 -35.21
N GLY A 288 -13.95 -1.99 -35.48
CA GLY A 288 -15.42 -1.93 -35.43
C GLY A 288 -16.02 -1.82 -34.03
N VAL A 289 -15.22 -1.88 -32.97
CA VAL A 289 -15.69 -1.70 -31.58
C VAL A 289 -15.63 -0.22 -31.19
N PRO A 290 -16.74 0.41 -30.78
CA PRO A 290 -16.75 1.80 -30.33
C PRO A 290 -15.91 2.02 -29.05
N LYS A 291 -15.57 3.28 -28.77
CA LYS A 291 -15.02 3.70 -27.47
C LYS A 291 -16.09 3.54 -26.38
N GLY A 292 -15.69 3.12 -25.18
CA GLY A 292 -16.59 2.97 -24.05
C GLY A 292 -17.31 1.62 -24.00
N THR A 293 -17.08 0.72 -24.97
CA THR A 293 -17.62 -0.64 -24.94
C THR A 293 -17.02 -1.42 -23.77
N PRO A 294 -17.84 -2.08 -22.92
CA PRO A 294 -17.34 -2.88 -21.79
C PRO A 294 -16.39 -4.00 -22.22
N LEU A 295 -15.29 -4.16 -21.49
CA LEU A 295 -14.34 -5.27 -21.65
C LEU A 295 -14.70 -6.39 -20.66
N LYS A 296 -14.62 -7.65 -21.12
CA LYS A 296 -15.07 -8.83 -20.37
C LYS A 296 -13.89 -9.67 -19.91
N VAL A 297 -14.07 -10.39 -18.80
CA VAL A 297 -13.12 -11.40 -18.31
C VAL A 297 -13.33 -12.71 -19.10
N ASP A 298 -12.89 -12.75 -20.35
CA ASP A 298 -13.06 -13.90 -21.26
C ASP A 298 -11.85 -14.85 -21.28
N GLY A 299 -10.69 -14.37 -20.82
CA GLY A 299 -9.43 -15.10 -20.79
C GLY A 299 -8.67 -15.09 -22.12
N GLY A 300 -9.01 -14.17 -23.05
CA GLY A 300 -8.24 -13.89 -24.25
C GLY A 300 -7.39 -12.63 -24.09
N ASP A 301 -6.08 -12.74 -24.17
CA ASP A 301 -5.12 -11.64 -24.03
C ASP A 301 -4.95 -10.84 -25.33
N GLY A 302 -6.06 -10.50 -26.00
CA GLY A 302 -6.04 -9.70 -27.21
C GLY A 302 -5.57 -8.25 -26.98
N TYR A 303 -5.60 -7.44 -28.05
CA TYR A 303 -5.15 -6.03 -28.04
C TYR A 303 -5.53 -5.24 -26.78
N TRP A 304 -6.79 -5.32 -26.35
CA TRP A 304 -7.28 -4.53 -25.22
C TRP A 304 -6.68 -4.93 -23.88
N PHE A 305 -6.32 -6.20 -23.70
CA PHE A 305 -5.64 -6.65 -22.49
C PHE A 305 -4.26 -6.00 -22.41
N TRP A 306 -3.44 -6.16 -23.44
CA TRP A 306 -2.09 -5.60 -23.49
C TRP A 306 -2.08 -4.07 -23.47
N TYR A 307 -3.02 -3.42 -24.17
CA TYR A 307 -3.15 -1.97 -24.15
C TYR A 307 -3.46 -1.43 -22.74
N GLU A 308 -4.34 -2.11 -22.01
CA GLU A 308 -4.68 -1.72 -20.64
C GLU A 308 -3.56 -2.06 -19.65
N LEU A 309 -2.83 -3.15 -19.86
CA LEU A 309 -1.61 -3.44 -19.11
C LEU A 309 -0.56 -2.34 -19.33
N GLN A 310 -0.33 -1.92 -20.57
CA GLN A 310 0.59 -0.81 -20.87
C GLN A 310 0.13 0.50 -20.21
N ARG A 311 -1.18 0.81 -20.20
CA ARG A 311 -1.73 1.96 -19.47
C ARG A 311 -1.45 1.87 -17.98
N PHE A 312 -1.70 0.71 -17.40
CA PHE A 312 -1.43 0.41 -16.01
C PHE A 312 0.05 0.63 -15.65
N LEU A 313 0.97 0.09 -16.47
CA LEU A 313 2.41 0.16 -16.28
C LEU A 313 2.93 1.59 -16.47
N LYS A 314 2.42 2.31 -17.48
CA LYS A 314 2.78 3.69 -17.79
C LYS A 314 2.39 4.64 -16.67
N ALA A 315 1.17 4.49 -16.13
CA ALA A 315 0.69 5.29 -15.00
C ALA A 315 1.56 5.12 -13.73
N ARG A 316 2.32 4.02 -13.64
CA ARG A 316 3.20 3.70 -12.50
C ARG A 316 4.69 3.87 -12.82
N GLY A 317 5.02 4.40 -14.00
CA GLY A 317 6.40 4.70 -14.39
C GLY A 317 7.22 3.52 -14.92
N PHE A 318 6.59 2.36 -15.13
CA PHE A 318 7.27 1.16 -15.62
C PHE A 318 7.35 1.08 -17.16
N TYR A 319 6.52 1.88 -17.86
CA TYR A 319 6.38 1.87 -19.32
C TYR A 319 6.39 3.28 -19.92
N ASN A 320 7.39 4.09 -19.54
CA ASN A 320 7.49 5.50 -19.99
C ASN A 320 8.40 5.68 -21.21
N LYS A 321 9.59 5.08 -21.19
CA LYS A 321 10.62 5.23 -22.21
C LYS A 321 11.56 4.03 -22.25
N THR A 322 12.22 3.82 -23.39
CA THR A 322 13.28 2.82 -23.57
C THR A 322 14.54 3.24 -22.81
N ASN A 323 15.53 2.33 -22.73
CA ASN A 323 16.85 2.64 -22.15
C ASN A 323 17.60 3.74 -22.90
N LYS A 324 17.24 4.00 -24.17
CA LYS A 324 17.79 5.13 -24.97
C LYS A 324 16.98 6.42 -24.81
N GLY A 325 16.01 6.44 -23.90
CA GLY A 325 15.17 7.61 -23.62
C GLY A 325 13.99 7.80 -24.58
N VAL A 326 13.77 6.89 -25.53
CA VAL A 326 12.67 7.00 -26.51
C VAL A 326 11.32 6.74 -25.82
N PRO A 327 10.34 7.66 -25.90
CA PRO A 327 9.03 7.47 -25.28
C PRO A 327 8.28 6.24 -25.82
N LEU A 328 7.68 5.45 -24.92
CA LEU A 328 6.88 4.28 -25.27
C LEU A 328 5.40 4.66 -25.53
N LYS A 329 4.82 4.07 -26.57
CA LYS A 329 3.43 4.31 -27.00
C LYS A 329 2.52 3.22 -26.45
N LEU A 330 1.24 3.56 -26.26
CA LEU A 330 0.23 2.57 -25.94
C LEU A 330 -0.27 1.97 -27.25
N ASP A 331 0.23 0.79 -27.60
CA ASP A 331 0.01 0.13 -28.89
C ASP A 331 -0.55 -1.30 -28.75
N GLY A 332 -0.72 -1.79 -27.52
CA GLY A 332 -1.23 -3.13 -27.24
C GLY A 332 -0.31 -4.25 -27.71
N ASP A 333 0.96 -3.95 -28.01
CA ASP A 333 1.97 -4.94 -28.33
C ASP A 333 2.43 -5.66 -27.04
N PRO A 334 2.25 -6.98 -26.93
CA PRO A 334 2.73 -7.74 -25.78
C PRO A 334 4.25 -7.76 -25.67
N GLU A 335 5.00 -7.50 -26.73
CA GLU A 335 6.43 -7.84 -26.77
C GLU A 335 7.36 -6.75 -26.22
N GLY A 336 8.64 -7.11 -26.12
CA GLY A 336 9.74 -6.18 -25.95
C GLY A 336 9.65 -5.34 -24.68
N TRP A 337 9.24 -4.07 -24.82
CA TRP A 337 9.20 -3.14 -23.70
C TRP A 337 7.99 -3.34 -22.79
N THR A 338 6.93 -3.98 -23.26
CA THR A 338 5.75 -4.28 -22.44
C THR A 338 6.14 -5.32 -21.39
N ILE A 339 6.76 -6.42 -21.82
CA ILE A 339 7.31 -7.43 -20.91
C ILE A 339 8.39 -6.84 -20.00
N HIS A 340 9.31 -6.04 -20.54
CA HIS A 340 10.31 -5.36 -19.70
C HIS A 340 9.66 -4.52 -18.58
N GLY A 341 8.63 -3.74 -18.92
CA GLY A 341 7.89 -2.93 -17.95
C GLY A 341 7.15 -3.81 -16.94
N PHE A 342 6.60 -4.93 -17.39
CA PHE A 342 5.90 -5.88 -16.53
C PHE A 342 6.84 -6.61 -15.57
N GLN A 343 7.98 -7.13 -16.04
CA GLN A 343 9.04 -7.71 -15.22
C GLN A 343 9.54 -6.70 -14.17
N ARG A 344 9.78 -5.44 -14.58
CA ARG A 344 10.14 -4.37 -13.63
C ARG A 344 9.06 -4.12 -12.59
N TYR A 345 7.79 -4.11 -13.01
CA TYR A 345 6.68 -3.98 -12.08
C TYR A 345 6.70 -5.16 -11.09
N ILE A 346 6.71 -6.40 -11.58
CA ILE A 346 6.75 -7.63 -10.77
C ILE A 346 7.90 -7.58 -9.76
N ASN A 347 9.12 -7.20 -10.13
CA ASN A 347 10.22 -7.09 -9.17
C ASN A 347 9.98 -6.06 -8.05
N THR A 348 9.19 -5.00 -8.28
CA THR A 348 8.79 -4.09 -7.19
C THR A 348 7.71 -4.66 -6.27
N ASN A 349 7.14 -5.80 -6.64
CA ASN A 349 6.15 -6.56 -5.89
C ASN A 349 6.76 -7.78 -5.19
N ASN A 350 8.08 -7.97 -5.33
CA ASN A 350 8.79 -9.04 -4.69
C ASN A 350 9.03 -8.72 -3.20
N GLY A 351 8.86 -9.72 -2.34
CA GLY A 351 8.90 -9.56 -0.89
C GLY A 351 10.33 -9.52 -0.37
N ASP A 352 10.80 -8.33 0.01
CA ASP A 352 11.93 -8.12 0.93
C ASP A 352 11.48 -7.30 2.16
#